data_AF-A0A352DLP9-F1
#
_entry.id   AF-A0A352DLP9-F1
#
_cell.length_a   1.000
_cell.length_b   1.000
_cell.length_c   1.000
_cell.angle_alpha   90.00
_cell.angle_beta   90.00
_cell.angle_gamma   90.00
#
_symmetry.space_group_name_H-M   'P 1'
#
loop_
_entity.id
_entity.type
_entity.pdbx_description
1 polymer ?
#
loop_
_entity_poly.entity_id
_entity_poly.type
_entity_poly.pdbx_seq_one_letter_code
_entity_poly.pdbx_strand_id
1 'polypeptide(L)'
;MRYRCRTDIGLKRDENQDAVRCEYFGHNVLAVVCDGMGGEVSGREASSLAVEEFFHHFSEGYSEGLGEEAVQKLLLSSVSAANTVIYTKARLDFNNFGMGTTCVAAFVTADRVFIVNVGDSRAYLIADNGLYQITVDHNVATLLFEQGKITAEELSTHPQKHVLIRAVGVDKTVAADTFILEYEDKISLLLCSDGLSGYCSDDEIYSVIVGAEFDNVADDLINLALEKGGRDNVTVAVISE
;
A
#
# COMPACT_ATOMS: atom_id res chain seq x y z
N MET A 1 10.71 -14.58 9.77
CA MET A 1 10.25 -13.48 8.90
C MET A 1 11.25 -13.23 7.79
N ARG A 2 10.71 -13.14 6.59
CA ARG A 2 11.38 -12.81 5.34
C ARG A 2 10.44 -11.96 4.49
N TYR A 3 10.99 -11.12 3.62
CA TYR A 3 10.18 -10.32 2.69
C TYR A 3 10.74 -10.36 1.27
N ARG A 4 9.87 -10.11 0.30
CA ARG A 4 10.22 -9.74 -1.08
C ARG A 4 9.37 -8.57 -1.49
N CYS A 5 9.98 -7.55 -2.08
CA CYS A 5 9.26 -6.43 -2.66
C CYS A 5 9.81 -6.11 -4.04
N ARG A 6 8.92 -5.70 -4.94
CA ARG A 6 9.27 -5.31 -6.30
C ARG A 6 8.29 -4.25 -6.79
N THR A 7 8.80 -3.37 -7.63
CA THR A 7 8.02 -2.41 -8.39
C THR A 7 8.42 -2.50 -9.86
N ASP A 8 7.45 -2.33 -10.75
CA ASP A 8 7.62 -2.37 -12.20
C ASP A 8 6.78 -1.26 -12.85
N ILE A 9 7.33 -0.65 -13.89
CA ILE A 9 6.68 0.44 -14.62
C ILE A 9 5.42 -0.02 -15.37
N GLY A 10 5.31 -1.31 -15.70
CA GLY A 10 4.26 -1.81 -16.57
C GLY A 10 4.60 -1.66 -18.05
N LEU A 11 3.61 -1.90 -18.91
CA LEU A 11 3.76 -1.90 -20.37
C LEU A 11 3.17 -0.66 -21.05
N LYS A 12 2.42 0.17 -20.31
CA LYS A 12 1.63 1.29 -20.85
C LYS A 12 1.96 2.65 -20.23
N ARG A 13 2.88 2.70 -19.27
CA ARG A 13 3.32 3.93 -18.60
C ARG A 13 4.74 4.29 -19.03
N ASP A 14 5.03 5.58 -19.10
CA ASP A 14 6.36 6.11 -19.44
C ASP A 14 7.22 6.38 -18.18
N GLU A 15 6.59 6.39 -17.01
CA GLU A 15 7.22 6.62 -15.71
C GLU A 15 6.62 5.67 -14.65
N ASN A 16 7.48 5.13 -13.78
CA ASN A 16 7.04 4.47 -12.56
C ASN A 16 6.81 5.51 -11.47
N GLN A 17 5.56 5.66 -11.06
CA GLN A 17 5.07 6.56 -10.02
C GLN A 17 4.83 5.83 -8.71
N ASP A 18 5.01 4.52 -8.65
CA ASP A 18 4.95 3.77 -7.41
C ASP A 18 6.30 3.80 -6.68
N ALA A 19 6.24 3.62 -5.36
CA ALA A 19 7.39 3.40 -4.51
C ALA A 19 7.12 2.28 -3.51
N VAL A 20 8.16 1.50 -3.21
CA VAL A 20 8.11 0.47 -2.18
C VAL A 20 9.42 0.42 -1.42
N ARG A 21 9.32 0.18 -0.11
CA ARG A 21 10.48 -0.12 0.74
C ARG A 21 10.08 -1.12 1.81
N CYS A 22 10.96 -2.10 2.02
CA CYS A 22 10.83 -3.10 3.07
C CYS A 22 12.15 -3.15 3.85
N GLU A 23 12.08 -3.12 5.18
CA GLU A 23 13.28 -3.21 6.03
C GLU A 23 13.03 -4.05 7.28
N TYR A 24 14.11 -4.63 7.79
CA TYR A 24 14.12 -5.29 9.09
C TYR A 24 14.35 -4.27 10.21
N PHE A 25 13.53 -4.34 11.24
CA PHE A 25 13.68 -3.62 12.51
C PHE A 25 13.92 -4.64 13.61
N GLY A 26 15.18 -5.09 13.74
CA GLY A 26 15.53 -6.25 14.56
C GLY A 26 14.98 -7.54 13.94
N HIS A 27 14.07 -8.21 14.65
CA HIS A 27 13.34 -9.39 14.14
C HIS A 27 12.02 -9.06 13.45
N ASN A 28 11.62 -7.78 13.48
CA ASN A 28 10.36 -7.30 12.92
C ASN A 28 10.58 -6.83 11.47
N VAL A 29 9.51 -6.72 10.69
CA VAL A 29 9.56 -6.22 9.31
C VAL A 29 8.61 -5.04 9.16
N LEU A 30 9.09 -3.96 8.54
CA LEU A 30 8.26 -2.86 8.05
C LEU A 30 8.24 -2.90 6.52
N ALA A 31 7.06 -2.89 5.92
CA ALA A 31 6.86 -2.67 4.50
C ALA A 31 5.95 -1.46 4.26
N VAL A 32 6.27 -0.64 3.26
CA VAL A 32 5.46 0.49 2.82
C VAL A 32 5.36 0.45 1.29
N VAL A 33 4.14 0.59 0.76
CA VAL A 33 3.83 0.74 -0.66
C VAL A 33 3.05 2.03 -0.85
N CYS A 34 3.47 2.84 -1.81
CA CYS A 34 2.87 4.11 -2.18
C CYS A 34 2.67 4.17 -3.70
N ASP A 35 1.48 4.58 -4.13
CA ASP A 35 1.11 4.79 -5.53
C ASP A 35 0.92 6.30 -5.76
N GLY A 36 1.74 6.86 -6.65
CA GLY A 36 1.87 8.31 -6.84
C GLY A 36 0.93 8.87 -7.91
N MET A 37 0.31 10.01 -7.61
CA MET A 37 -0.60 10.71 -8.52
C MET A 37 -0.30 12.22 -8.61
N GLY A 38 -0.81 12.87 -9.67
CA GLY A 38 -0.64 14.31 -9.92
C GLY A 38 0.06 14.66 -11.24
N GLY A 39 0.05 13.76 -12.23
CA GLY A 39 0.86 13.85 -13.45
C GLY A 39 2.22 13.17 -13.28
N GLU A 40 2.89 12.85 -14.39
CA GLU A 40 4.05 11.92 -14.43
C GLU A 40 5.14 12.26 -13.39
N VAL A 41 5.74 13.44 -13.46
CA VAL A 41 6.85 13.84 -12.56
C VAL A 41 6.40 13.98 -11.11
N SER A 42 5.24 14.60 -10.89
CA SER A 42 4.74 14.90 -9.54
C SER A 42 4.36 13.63 -8.78
N GLY A 43 3.78 12.63 -9.46
CA GLY A 43 3.39 11.36 -8.82
C GLY A 43 4.59 10.58 -8.30
N ARG A 44 5.64 10.39 -9.11
CA ARG A 44 6.88 9.71 -8.68
C ARG A 44 7.52 10.41 -7.49
N GLU A 45 7.56 11.75 -7.51
CA GLU A 45 8.10 12.52 -6.41
C GLU A 45 7.27 12.37 -5.13
N ALA A 46 5.93 12.33 -5.24
CA ALA A 46 5.03 12.13 -4.10
C ALA A 46 5.26 10.80 -3.40
N SER A 47 5.22 9.69 -4.15
CA SER A 47 5.33 8.33 -3.59
C SER A 47 6.71 8.07 -3.00
N SER A 48 7.77 8.50 -3.69
CA SER A 48 9.15 8.37 -3.21
C SER A 48 9.35 9.13 -1.89
N LEU A 49 8.86 10.38 -1.83
CA LEU A 49 8.96 11.21 -0.63
C LEU A 49 8.10 10.67 0.51
N ALA A 50 6.93 10.09 0.22
CA ALA A 50 6.11 9.45 1.23
C ALA A 50 6.84 8.28 1.90
N VAL A 51 7.43 7.39 1.10
CA VAL A 51 8.20 6.25 1.62
C VAL A 51 9.41 6.73 2.42
N GLU A 52 10.15 7.71 1.92
CA GLU A 52 11.33 8.27 2.60
C GLU A 52 10.98 8.86 3.97
N GLU A 53 10.02 9.79 4.02
CA GLU A 53 9.59 10.46 5.24
C GLU A 53 8.91 9.51 6.22
N PHE A 54 8.13 8.54 5.72
CA PHE A 54 7.53 7.52 6.56
C PHE A 54 8.62 6.72 7.29
N PHE A 55 9.60 6.19 6.56
CA PHE A 55 10.66 5.39 7.15
C PHE A 55 11.56 6.22 8.08
N HIS A 56 11.85 7.47 7.71
CA HIS A 56 12.64 8.37 8.57
C HIS A 56 11.92 8.59 9.90
N HIS A 57 10.66 9.03 9.88
CA HIS A 57 9.90 9.29 11.10
C HIS A 57 9.70 8.02 11.95
N PHE A 58 9.37 6.90 11.30
CA PHE A 58 9.22 5.61 11.99
C PHE A 58 10.53 5.20 12.66
N SER A 59 11.66 5.28 11.96
CA SER A 59 12.96 4.87 12.49
C SER A 59 13.44 5.73 13.66
N GLU A 60 13.15 7.03 13.65
CA GLU A 60 13.47 7.92 14.77
C GLU A 60 12.61 7.65 16.01
N GLY A 61 11.34 7.29 15.81
CA GLY A 61 10.40 7.03 16.89
C GLY A 61 10.40 5.58 17.39
N TYR A 62 10.96 4.64 16.63
CA TYR A 62 10.92 3.22 16.95
C TYR A 62 12.01 2.81 17.94
N SER A 63 11.62 2.00 18.92
CA SER A 63 12.52 1.25 19.79
C SER A 63 11.95 -0.13 20.07
N GLU A 64 12.81 -1.13 20.24
CA GLU A 64 12.38 -2.47 20.64
C GLU A 64 11.60 -2.42 21.97
N GLY A 65 10.49 -3.16 22.03
CA GLY A 65 9.62 -3.20 23.21
C GLY A 65 8.59 -2.07 23.32
N LEU A 66 8.42 -1.24 22.28
CA LEU A 66 7.26 -0.33 22.19
C LEU A 66 5.96 -1.12 22.33
N GLY A 67 5.06 -0.64 23.20
CA GLY A 67 3.73 -1.21 23.34
C GLY A 67 2.88 -0.99 22.09
N GLU A 68 1.85 -1.81 21.92
CA GLU A 68 0.95 -1.83 20.75
C GLU A 68 0.39 -0.44 20.39
N GLU A 69 -0.13 0.28 21.39
CA GLU A 69 -0.68 1.63 21.20
C GLU A 69 0.39 2.62 20.68
N ALA A 70 1.63 2.47 21.14
CA ALA A 70 2.72 3.33 20.73
C ALA A 70 3.16 3.04 19.29
N VAL A 71 3.19 1.76 18.90
CA VAL A 71 3.44 1.34 17.50
C VAL A 71 2.35 1.89 16.56
N GLN A 72 1.08 1.75 16.94
CA GLN A 72 -0.04 2.27 16.15
C GLN A 72 0.05 3.79 15.99
N LYS A 73 0.34 4.53 17.07
CA LYS A 73 0.58 5.98 17.03
C LYS A 73 1.78 6.34 16.16
N LEU A 74 2.83 5.53 16.18
CA LEU A 74 4.02 5.74 15.36
C LEU A 74 3.72 5.59 13.87
N LEU A 75 2.94 4.59 13.47
CA LEU A 75 2.47 4.44 12.08
C LEU A 75 1.63 5.65 11.64
N LEU A 76 0.66 6.07 12.46
CA LEU A 76 -0.20 7.22 12.17
C LEU A 76 0.61 8.53 12.05
N SER A 77 1.55 8.77 12.96
CA SER A 77 2.40 9.95 12.92
C SER A 77 3.38 9.93 11.76
N SER A 78 3.85 8.76 11.33
CA SER A 78 4.69 8.60 10.13
C SER A 78 3.93 8.99 8.86
N VAL A 79 2.67 8.57 8.71
CA VAL A 79 1.79 9.04 7.62
C VAL A 79 1.57 10.56 7.70
N SER A 80 1.35 11.09 8.91
CA SER A 80 1.13 12.52 9.11
C SER A 80 2.36 13.37 8.76
N ALA A 81 3.57 12.88 9.06
CA ALA A 81 4.83 13.49 8.69
C ALA A 81 4.98 13.55 7.17
N ALA A 82 4.83 12.40 6.48
CA ALA A 82 4.84 12.32 5.03
C ALA A 82 3.80 13.27 4.39
N ASN A 83 2.58 13.30 4.92
CA ASN A 83 1.53 14.22 4.45
C ASN A 83 1.96 15.69 4.52
N THR A 84 2.54 16.09 5.65
CA THR A 84 2.95 17.49 5.88
C THR A 84 4.02 17.93 4.90
N VAL A 85 5.00 17.07 4.66
CA VAL A 85 6.12 17.33 3.74
C VAL A 85 5.61 17.44 2.30
N ILE A 86 4.83 16.46 1.84
CA ILE A 86 4.28 16.43 0.47
C ILE A 86 3.34 17.61 0.24
N TYR A 87 2.42 17.88 1.19
CA TYR A 87 1.48 19.01 1.09
C TYR A 87 2.21 20.36 1.00
N THR A 88 3.25 20.54 1.81
CA THR A 88 4.03 21.78 1.79
C THR A 88 4.78 21.93 0.48
N LYS A 89 5.39 20.84 -0.03
CA LYS A 89 6.10 20.84 -1.31
C LYS A 89 5.17 21.12 -2.49
N ALA A 90 3.99 20.50 -2.52
CA ALA A 90 2.94 20.72 -3.52
C ALA A 90 2.43 22.17 -3.57
N ARG A 91 2.55 22.92 -2.47
CA ARG A 91 2.14 24.34 -2.37
C ARG A 91 3.24 25.33 -2.75
N LEU A 92 4.50 24.91 -2.73
CA LEU A 92 5.64 25.76 -3.04
C LEU A 92 5.97 25.80 -4.54
N ASP A 93 5.62 24.75 -5.29
CA ASP A 93 5.81 24.67 -6.74
C ASP A 93 4.47 24.48 -7.45
N PHE A 94 4.13 25.38 -8.37
CA PHE A 94 2.91 25.29 -9.18
C PHE A 94 2.88 24.05 -10.07
N ASN A 95 4.03 23.52 -10.47
CA ASN A 95 4.11 22.28 -11.25
C ASN A 95 3.73 21.04 -10.43
N ASN A 96 3.81 21.13 -9.11
CA ASN A 96 3.49 20.06 -8.16
C ASN A 96 2.08 20.24 -7.55
N PHE A 97 1.26 21.15 -8.10
CA PHE A 97 -0.08 21.40 -7.59
C PHE A 97 -0.97 20.16 -7.76
N GLY A 98 -1.43 19.59 -6.64
CA GLY A 98 -2.21 18.36 -6.64
C GLY A 98 -1.37 17.07 -6.61
N MET A 99 -0.06 17.19 -6.38
CA MET A 99 0.80 16.06 -6.04
C MET A 99 0.26 15.32 -4.81
N GLY A 100 0.15 14.01 -4.90
CA GLY A 100 -0.30 13.17 -3.80
C GLY A 100 0.01 11.71 -4.06
N THR A 101 -0.19 10.88 -3.05
CA THR A 101 0.06 9.45 -3.17
C THR A 101 -0.81 8.65 -2.21
N THR A 102 -1.04 7.38 -2.51
CA THR A 102 -1.52 6.42 -1.53
C THR A 102 -0.41 6.08 -0.53
N CYS A 103 -0.76 5.41 0.57
CA CYS A 103 0.20 4.85 1.50
C CYS A 103 -0.46 3.67 2.21
N VAL A 104 0.01 2.46 1.93
CA VAL A 104 -0.28 1.28 2.75
C VAL A 104 1.02 0.80 3.38
N ALA A 105 1.01 0.59 4.69
CA ALA A 105 2.17 0.11 5.42
C ALA A 105 1.79 -0.98 6.41
N ALA A 106 2.68 -1.95 6.61
CA ALA A 106 2.52 -3.03 7.56
C ALA A 106 3.81 -3.22 8.37
N PHE A 107 3.67 -3.17 9.70
CA PHE A 107 4.71 -3.51 10.65
C PHE A 107 4.36 -4.85 11.32
N VAL A 108 5.20 -5.86 11.09
CA VAL A 108 4.99 -7.23 11.55
C VAL A 108 5.95 -7.51 12.71
N THR A 109 5.39 -7.74 13.89
CA THR A 109 6.10 -8.22 15.09
C THR A 109 5.85 -9.70 15.29
N ALA A 110 6.55 -10.34 16.24
CA ALA A 110 6.49 -11.79 16.46
C ALA A 110 5.07 -12.38 16.63
N ASP A 111 4.11 -11.60 17.09
CA ASP A 111 2.75 -12.01 17.47
C ASP A 111 1.64 -11.11 16.90
N ARG A 112 2.01 -10.01 16.22
CA ARG A 112 1.07 -9.00 15.75
C ARG A 112 1.44 -8.38 14.42
N VAL A 113 0.42 -7.91 13.72
CA VAL A 113 0.55 -7.06 12.53
C VAL A 113 -0.15 -5.74 12.80
N PHE A 114 0.56 -4.64 12.56
CA PHE A 114 0.01 -3.29 12.59
C PHE A 114 0.00 -2.74 11.17
N ILE A 115 -1.17 -2.34 10.68
CA ILE A 115 -1.34 -1.82 9.33
C ILE A 115 -1.90 -0.41 9.40
N VAL A 116 -1.42 0.45 8.51
CA VAL A 116 -2.00 1.77 8.25
C VAL A 116 -2.28 1.95 6.76
N ASN A 117 -3.43 2.52 6.42
CA ASN A 117 -3.83 2.74 5.03
C ASN A 117 -4.37 4.15 4.77
N VAL A 118 -3.96 4.71 3.64
CA VAL A 118 -4.53 5.89 2.98
C VAL A 118 -4.55 5.64 1.48
N GLY A 119 -5.73 5.48 0.89
CA GLY A 119 -5.89 5.33 -0.55
C GLY A 119 -6.52 3.98 -0.88
N ASP A 120 -6.31 3.51 -2.10
CA ASP A 120 -6.83 2.24 -2.63
C ASP A 120 -5.73 1.21 -2.92
N SER A 121 -4.46 1.50 -2.58
CA SER A 121 -3.48 0.44 -2.35
C SER A 121 -3.93 -0.44 -1.19
N ARG A 122 -3.58 -1.72 -1.23
CA ARG A 122 -4.19 -2.74 -0.37
C ARG A 122 -3.20 -3.51 0.45
N ALA A 123 -3.63 -3.94 1.64
CA ALA A 123 -3.01 -5.02 2.38
C ALA A 123 -3.95 -6.22 2.45
N TYR A 124 -3.40 -7.41 2.25
CA TYR A 124 -4.10 -8.68 2.26
C TYR A 124 -3.45 -9.65 3.25
N LEU A 125 -4.28 -10.44 3.92
CA LEU A 125 -3.88 -11.65 4.63
C LEU A 125 -3.85 -12.82 3.64
N ILE A 126 -2.73 -13.52 3.58
CA ILE A 126 -2.57 -14.76 2.82
C ILE A 126 -2.84 -15.91 3.79
N ALA A 127 -3.98 -16.57 3.65
CA ALA A 127 -4.36 -17.72 4.48
C ALA A 127 -4.40 -19.00 3.62
N ASP A 128 -4.43 -20.17 4.27
CA ASP A 128 -4.40 -21.49 3.59
C ASP A 128 -5.55 -21.73 2.60
N ASN A 129 -6.64 -20.97 2.73
CA ASN A 129 -7.86 -21.12 1.93
C ASN A 129 -8.17 -19.92 1.04
N GLY A 130 -7.29 -18.91 0.99
CA GLY A 130 -7.50 -17.77 0.11
C GLY A 130 -6.78 -16.49 0.53
N LEU A 131 -7.05 -15.45 -0.25
CA LEU A 131 -6.55 -14.11 -0.04
C LEU A 131 -7.67 -13.22 0.53
N TYR A 132 -7.41 -12.56 1.66
CA TYR A 132 -8.41 -11.76 2.36
C TYR A 132 -7.96 -10.31 2.47
N GLN A 133 -8.69 -9.39 1.85
CA GLN A 133 -8.39 -7.96 1.95
C GLN A 133 -8.61 -7.45 3.38
N ILE A 134 -7.60 -6.79 3.94
CA ILE A 134 -7.64 -6.21 5.30
C ILE A 134 -8.07 -4.74 5.24
N THR A 135 -7.51 -3.99 4.28
CA THR A 135 -7.75 -2.55 4.14
C THR A 135 -9.06 -2.26 3.41
N VAL A 136 -9.61 -1.07 3.60
CA VAL A 136 -10.76 -0.58 2.83
C VAL A 136 -10.28 0.51 1.87
N ASP A 137 -10.64 0.39 0.59
CA ASP A 137 -10.18 1.35 -0.43
C ASP A 137 -10.85 2.72 -0.23
N HIS A 138 -10.05 3.78 -0.18
CA HIS A 138 -10.55 5.15 -0.10
C HIS A 138 -10.87 5.73 -1.48
N ASN A 139 -11.84 5.15 -2.19
CA ASN A 139 -12.32 5.63 -3.48
C ASN A 139 -13.84 5.89 -3.49
N VAL A 140 -14.33 6.55 -4.55
CA VAL A 140 -15.74 6.92 -4.71
C VAL A 140 -16.66 5.69 -4.74
N ALA A 141 -16.24 4.60 -5.39
CA ALA A 141 -17.07 3.41 -5.51
C ALA A 141 -17.30 2.75 -4.14
N THR A 142 -16.26 2.60 -3.32
CA THR A 142 -16.34 2.08 -1.96
C THR A 142 -17.25 2.95 -1.09
N LEU A 143 -17.13 4.28 -1.16
CA LEU A 143 -18.00 5.20 -0.43
C LEU A 143 -19.47 5.02 -0.81
N LEU A 144 -19.78 4.82 -2.09
CA LEU A 144 -21.16 4.58 -2.55
C LEU A 144 -21.69 3.23 -2.06
N PHE A 145 -20.84 2.21 -2.02
CA PHE A 145 -21.19 0.89 -1.51
C PHE A 145 -21.48 0.93 -0.01
N GLU A 146 -20.63 1.57 0.79
CA GLU A 146 -20.85 1.75 2.23
C GLU A 146 -22.13 2.54 2.55
N GLN A 147 -22.53 3.46 1.66
CA GLN A 147 -23.79 4.20 1.77
C GLN A 147 -25.02 3.40 1.29
N GLY A 148 -24.85 2.15 0.85
CA GLY A 148 -25.92 1.31 0.31
C GLY A 148 -26.48 1.81 -1.03
N LYS A 149 -25.72 2.63 -1.77
CA LYS A 149 -26.14 3.21 -3.06
C LYS A 149 -25.83 2.32 -4.25
N ILE A 150 -24.87 1.41 -4.11
CA ILE A 150 -24.53 0.40 -5.12
C ILE A 150 -24.37 -0.96 -4.45
N THR A 151 -24.47 -2.01 -5.24
CA THR A 151 -24.26 -3.41 -4.84
C THR A 151 -22.78 -3.82 -4.90
N ALA A 152 -22.44 -4.98 -4.33
CA ALA A 152 -21.09 -5.53 -4.39
C ALA A 152 -20.66 -5.87 -5.84
N GLU A 153 -21.62 -6.29 -6.68
CA GLU A 153 -21.36 -6.56 -8.11
C GLU A 153 -20.99 -5.27 -8.84
N GLU A 154 -21.70 -4.17 -8.55
CA GLU A 154 -21.44 -2.85 -9.14
C GLU A 154 -20.13 -2.24 -8.64
N LEU A 155 -19.71 -2.48 -7.40
CA LEU A 155 -18.48 -1.95 -6.82
C LEU A 155 -17.25 -2.25 -7.70
N SER A 156 -17.10 -3.50 -8.13
CA SER A 156 -15.95 -3.98 -8.90
C SER A 156 -15.83 -3.37 -10.32
N THR A 157 -16.97 -2.98 -10.89
CA THR A 157 -17.10 -2.47 -12.27
C THR A 157 -17.44 -0.98 -12.32
N HIS A 158 -17.55 -0.31 -11.17
CA HIS A 158 -17.97 1.07 -11.09
C HIS A 158 -17.00 1.99 -11.84
N PRO A 159 -17.49 2.91 -12.69
CA PRO A 159 -16.62 3.76 -13.53
C PRO A 159 -15.71 4.68 -12.71
N GLN A 160 -16.07 5.00 -11.47
CA GLN A 160 -15.29 5.86 -10.56
C GLN A 160 -14.48 5.09 -9.52
N LYS A 161 -14.20 3.80 -9.73
CA LYS A 161 -13.40 3.00 -8.77
C LYS A 161 -11.96 3.49 -8.58
N HIS A 162 -11.41 4.19 -9.57
CA HIS A 162 -10.07 4.80 -9.55
C HIS A 162 -10.08 6.25 -9.00
N VAL A 163 -11.24 6.77 -8.60
CA VAL A 163 -11.33 8.15 -8.11
C VAL A 163 -11.14 8.14 -6.60
N LEU A 164 -9.92 8.47 -6.16
CA LEU A 164 -9.58 8.56 -4.74
C LEU A 164 -10.34 9.67 -4.03
N ILE A 165 -10.83 9.37 -2.84
CA ILE A 165 -11.42 10.34 -1.90
C ILE A 165 -10.46 10.71 -0.77
N ARG A 166 -9.34 9.98 -0.64
CA ARG A 166 -8.33 10.24 0.39
C ARG A 166 -6.94 9.88 -0.12
N ALA A 167 -5.99 10.78 0.10
CA ALA A 167 -4.60 10.58 -0.26
C ALA A 167 -3.65 11.42 0.59
N VAL A 168 -2.40 10.99 0.67
CA VAL A 168 -1.32 11.68 1.37
C VAL A 168 -0.86 12.86 0.52
N GLY A 169 -0.75 14.03 1.13
CA GLY A 169 -0.19 15.25 0.53
C GLY A 169 -1.17 16.16 -0.19
N VAL A 170 -2.41 15.72 -0.43
CA VAL A 170 -3.44 16.51 -1.12
C VAL A 170 -4.04 17.58 -0.20
N ASP A 171 -4.41 17.17 1.01
CA ASP A 171 -4.98 18.03 2.05
C ASP A 171 -3.97 18.30 3.17
N LYS A 172 -4.19 19.41 3.91
CA LYS A 172 -3.32 19.81 5.02
C LYS A 172 -3.18 18.72 6.09
N THR A 173 -4.22 17.94 6.28
CA THR A 173 -4.27 16.80 7.21
C THR A 173 -4.91 15.62 6.51
N VAL A 174 -4.43 14.42 6.81
CA VAL A 174 -4.99 13.18 6.29
C VAL A 174 -5.41 12.27 7.44
N ALA A 175 -6.60 11.67 7.31
CA ALA A 175 -7.05 10.64 8.22
C ALA A 175 -6.55 9.28 7.70
N ALA A 176 -5.82 8.52 8.50
CA ALA A 176 -5.39 7.19 8.11
C ALA A 176 -6.17 6.13 8.88
N ASP A 177 -6.49 5.04 8.20
CA ASP A 177 -7.17 3.89 8.80
C ASP A 177 -6.11 2.94 9.37
N THR A 178 -6.38 2.31 10.51
CA THR A 178 -5.44 1.39 11.15
C THR A 178 -6.09 0.05 11.45
N PHE A 179 -5.33 -1.02 11.26
CA PHE A 179 -5.77 -2.39 11.51
C PHE A 179 -4.72 -3.09 12.37
N ILE A 180 -5.18 -3.93 13.30
CA ILE A 180 -4.32 -4.75 14.15
C ILE A 180 -4.79 -6.19 14.03
N LEU A 181 -3.87 -7.10 13.74
CA LEU A 181 -4.12 -8.53 13.69
C LEU A 181 -3.24 -9.21 14.74
N GLU A 182 -3.83 -10.13 15.49
CA GLU A 182 -3.13 -11.06 16.37
C GLU A 182 -2.95 -12.39 15.64
N TYR A 183 -1.80 -13.04 15.82
CA TYR A 183 -1.57 -14.37 15.27
C TYR A 183 -0.68 -15.20 16.21
N GLU A 184 -0.91 -16.51 16.23
CA GLU A 184 -0.19 -17.45 17.12
C GLU A 184 0.87 -18.29 16.39
N ASP A 185 0.59 -18.66 15.14
CA ASP A 185 1.48 -19.49 14.32
C ASP A 185 2.15 -18.63 13.25
N LYS A 186 1.81 -18.87 11.98
CA LYS A 186 2.43 -18.22 10.83
C LYS A 186 1.59 -17.07 10.33
N ILE A 187 2.26 -16.00 9.96
CA ILE A 187 1.66 -14.87 9.24
C ILE A 187 2.23 -14.74 7.83
N SER A 188 1.37 -14.41 6.87
CA SER A 188 1.79 -14.02 5.53
C SER A 188 0.90 -12.90 5.01
N LEU A 189 1.53 -11.85 4.47
CA LEU A 189 0.86 -10.63 4.02
C LEU A 189 1.31 -10.27 2.61
N LEU A 190 0.39 -9.70 1.85
CA LEU A 190 0.66 -9.01 0.60
C LEU A 190 0.24 -7.55 0.74
N LEU A 191 1.14 -6.62 0.44
CA LEU A 191 0.82 -5.22 0.16
C LEU A 191 0.97 -5.00 -1.34
N CYS A 192 0.05 -4.26 -1.96
CA CYS A 192 0.14 -3.95 -3.39
C CYS A 192 -0.51 -2.62 -3.78
N SER A 193 -0.04 -2.03 -4.88
CA SER A 193 -0.73 -0.95 -5.59
C SER A 193 -1.91 -1.49 -6.42
N ASP A 194 -2.74 -0.58 -6.93
CA ASP A 194 -3.92 -0.95 -7.73
C ASP A 194 -3.54 -1.58 -9.09
N GLY A 195 -2.29 -1.39 -9.54
CA GLY A 195 -1.75 -2.05 -10.71
C GLY A 195 -1.75 -3.58 -10.64
N LEU A 196 -1.78 -4.16 -9.44
CA LEU A 196 -2.03 -5.59 -9.25
C LEU A 196 -3.53 -5.87 -9.07
N SER A 197 -4.12 -5.34 -7.99
CA SER A 197 -5.47 -5.70 -7.53
C SER A 197 -6.60 -5.14 -8.42
N GLY A 198 -6.31 -4.12 -9.23
CA GLY A 198 -7.22 -3.55 -10.20
C GLY A 198 -7.37 -4.38 -11.49
N TYR A 199 -6.41 -5.27 -11.77
CA TYR A 199 -6.34 -6.04 -13.02
C TYR A 199 -6.30 -7.56 -12.84
N CYS A 200 -5.97 -8.04 -11.64
CA CYS A 200 -5.91 -9.45 -11.28
C CYS A 200 -6.95 -9.74 -10.19
N SER A 201 -7.67 -10.86 -10.28
CA SER A 201 -8.58 -11.25 -9.20
C SER A 201 -7.83 -11.78 -7.99
N ASP A 202 -8.46 -11.73 -6.81
CA ASP A 202 -7.87 -12.26 -5.58
C ASP A 202 -7.52 -13.76 -5.72
N ASP A 203 -8.32 -14.55 -6.44
CA ASP A 203 -8.06 -15.97 -6.73
C ASP A 203 -6.81 -16.17 -7.62
N GLU A 204 -6.60 -15.30 -8.60
CA GLU A 204 -5.42 -15.34 -9.48
C GLU A 204 -4.15 -15.00 -8.70
N ILE A 205 -4.21 -13.92 -7.90
CA ILE A 205 -3.12 -13.50 -7.02
C ILE A 205 -2.78 -14.63 -6.03
N TYR A 206 -3.80 -15.22 -5.39
CA TYR A 206 -3.63 -16.32 -4.45
C TYR A 206 -2.97 -17.53 -5.11
N SER A 207 -3.44 -17.91 -6.30
CA SER A 207 -2.90 -19.06 -7.05
C SER A 207 -1.41 -18.89 -7.37
N VAL A 208 -0.99 -17.66 -7.73
CA VAL A 208 0.43 -17.35 -7.95
C VAL A 208 1.23 -17.48 -6.66
N ILE A 209 0.75 -16.91 -5.56
CA ILE A 209 1.45 -16.97 -4.27
C ILE A 209 1.66 -18.39 -3.79
N VAL A 210 0.64 -19.25 -3.89
CA VAL A 210 0.72 -20.66 -3.45
C VAL A 210 1.63 -21.50 -4.37
N GLY A 211 1.67 -21.18 -5.66
CA GLY A 211 2.50 -21.90 -6.64
C GLY A 211 3.96 -21.45 -6.67
N ALA A 212 4.27 -20.25 -6.17
CA ALA A 212 5.59 -19.65 -6.28
C ALA A 212 6.56 -20.13 -5.19
N GLU A 213 7.84 -20.18 -5.54
CA GLU A 213 8.90 -20.15 -4.53
C GLU A 213 8.98 -18.74 -3.93
N PHE A 214 9.18 -18.65 -2.62
CA PHE A 214 9.18 -17.35 -1.93
C PHE A 214 10.18 -16.36 -2.54
N ASP A 215 11.31 -16.84 -3.06
CA ASP A 215 12.33 -15.97 -3.65
C ASP A 215 11.86 -15.30 -4.94
N ASN A 216 10.91 -15.92 -5.66
CA ASN A 216 10.39 -15.46 -6.94
C ASN A 216 8.98 -14.84 -6.82
N VAL A 217 8.31 -14.96 -5.67
CA VAL A 217 6.89 -14.57 -5.51
C VAL A 217 6.59 -13.14 -5.94
N ALA A 218 7.47 -12.18 -5.64
CA ALA A 218 7.29 -10.79 -6.06
C ALA A 218 7.44 -10.63 -7.59
N ASP A 219 8.34 -11.39 -8.21
CA ASP A 219 8.52 -11.38 -9.66
C ASP A 219 7.34 -12.02 -10.38
N ASP A 220 6.82 -13.13 -9.85
CA ASP A 220 5.69 -13.85 -10.41
C ASP A 220 4.40 -13.04 -10.32
N LEU A 221 4.18 -12.31 -9.22
CA LEU A 221 3.05 -11.38 -9.08
C LEU A 221 3.12 -10.21 -10.06
N ILE A 222 4.32 -9.66 -10.29
CA ILE A 222 4.52 -8.61 -11.30
C ILE A 222 4.21 -9.18 -12.69
N ASN A 223 4.74 -10.35 -13.01
CA ASN A 223 4.51 -11.01 -14.30
C ASN A 223 3.03 -11.27 -14.54
N LEU A 224 2.27 -11.70 -13.53
CA LEU A 224 0.81 -11.86 -13.62
C LEU A 224 0.13 -10.57 -14.09
N ALA A 225 0.46 -9.43 -13.49
CA ALA A 225 -0.12 -8.14 -13.88
C ALA A 225 0.32 -7.70 -15.29
N LEU A 226 1.58 -7.97 -15.67
CA LEU A 226 2.09 -7.70 -17.02
C LEU A 226 1.38 -8.54 -18.09
N GLU A 227 1.10 -9.82 -17.80
CA GLU A 227 0.33 -10.72 -18.68
C GLU A 227 -1.13 -10.25 -18.88
N LYS A 228 -1.71 -9.58 -17.88
CA LYS A 228 -3.02 -8.90 -17.98
C LYS A 228 -2.97 -7.58 -18.77
N GLY A 229 -1.80 -7.22 -19.28
CA GLY A 229 -1.57 -6.11 -20.19
C GLY A 229 -0.74 -4.97 -19.59
N GLY A 230 -0.34 -5.05 -18.31
CA GLY A 230 0.56 -4.09 -17.67
C GLY A 230 0.12 -2.65 -17.85
N ARG A 231 -1.15 -2.36 -17.56
CA ARG A 231 -1.76 -1.07 -17.89
C ARG A 231 -1.38 0.04 -16.92
N ASP A 232 -0.88 -0.32 -15.75
CA ASP A 232 -0.40 0.61 -14.74
C ASP A 232 0.98 0.21 -14.20
N ASN A 233 1.56 1.09 -13.37
CA ASN A 233 2.66 0.71 -12.49
C ASN A 233 2.19 -0.39 -11.54
N VAL A 234 3.04 -1.38 -11.28
CA VAL A 234 2.68 -2.53 -10.45
C VAL A 234 3.71 -2.67 -9.36
N THR A 235 3.25 -2.66 -8.12
CA THR A 235 4.12 -2.71 -6.95
C THR A 235 3.58 -3.66 -5.92
N VAL A 236 4.47 -4.50 -5.39
CA VAL A 236 4.13 -5.54 -4.41
C VAL A 236 5.18 -5.62 -3.30
N ALA A 237 4.73 -5.95 -2.10
CA ALA A 237 5.55 -6.38 -0.98
C ALA A 237 4.90 -7.59 -0.30
N VAL A 238 5.60 -8.72 -0.29
CA VAL A 238 5.18 -9.96 0.36
C VAL A 238 6.01 -10.17 1.60
N ILE A 239 5.36 -10.36 2.74
CA ILE A 239 5.99 -10.71 4.01
C ILE A 239 5.50 -12.10 4.39
N SER A 240 6.40 -12.98 4.82
CA SER A 240 6.06 -14.32 5.28
C SER A 240 7.00 -14.72 6.42
N GLU A 241 6.53 -15.58 7.31
CA GLU A 241 7.35 -16.11 8.41
C GLU A 241 8.48 -17.03 7.94
#